data_AF-A0A9X6QVW8-F1
#
_entry.id   AF-A0A9X6QVW8-F1
#
_cell.length_a   1.000
_cell.length_b   1.000
_cell.length_c   1.000
_cell.angle_alpha   90.00
_cell.angle_beta   90.00
_cell.angle_gamma   90.00
#
_symmetry.space_group_name_H-M   'P 1'
#
loop_
_entity.id
_entity.type
_entity.pdbx_description
1 polymer ?
#
loop_
_entity_poly.entity_id
_entity_poly.type
_entity_poly.pdbx_seq_one_letter_code
_entity_poly.pdbx_strand_id
1 'polypeptide(L)'
;MIIILILSEEQIKVAIELDHLNEQETVSDNYAQKAYNLYNDLHIKPTFNRNSSKILLEGFEFFRNYANIKYLIKWILGILPYVDLFSNTGKLPLTRTQDNFKSYVETILDTYQKELDKINHTIPKKYNMLKPIALQSTKNFCIEILHSIDEYYKGFPAKAYYTFADGLNRNLKNSAFLTNNIIHTSQEMLFYKMRIGTSHTFSNQEMLHIPFELRGIVGTNRYSIPGLPCVYLGSSPLSCWEELNKPDLNTIQTSLFKSNNINYLDISMTPTDFVEELIRNYDAHPQNIITHDIMAYVFLWPLIAACSIRVKNKNDTFKPEYIIPQLLLQFIRDSNDIDGVSYFSTKIDKYTSETSELYRNFAFPVQAVKDKGLCPILQEKFTITTAVPWKVFELYKDSHFCLSPFIGEVKPIEIEFIDGMQLNYSSTDFYKLENFLQNKSILENKNSIPTF
;
A
#
# COMPACT_ATOMS: atom_id res chain seq x y z
N MET A 1 16.14 3.31 -27.09
CA MET A 1 17.14 3.54 -26.03
C MET A 1 16.71 2.70 -24.85
N ILE A 2 17.50 1.67 -24.47
CA ILE A 2 17.18 0.82 -23.32
C ILE A 2 17.45 1.67 -22.09
N ILE A 3 16.40 2.07 -21.37
CA ILE A 3 16.55 2.76 -20.09
C ILE A 3 17.07 1.69 -19.13
N ILE A 4 18.34 1.79 -18.73
CA ILE A 4 18.90 0.95 -17.68
C ILE A 4 18.27 1.43 -16.37
N LEU A 5 17.44 0.59 -15.75
CA LEU A 5 16.68 0.90 -14.53
C LEU A 5 17.34 0.33 -13.26
N ILE A 6 18.60 -0.09 -13.34
CA ILE A 6 19.31 -0.77 -12.24
C ILE A 6 20.77 -0.32 -12.19
N LEU A 7 21.33 -0.20 -11.00
CA LEU A 7 22.75 0.05 -10.75
C LEU A 7 23.63 -1.11 -11.26
N SER A 8 24.63 -0.79 -12.09
CA SER A 8 25.57 -1.79 -12.62
C SER A 8 26.67 -2.16 -11.62
N GLU A 9 27.25 -3.35 -11.76
CA GLU A 9 28.41 -3.78 -10.96
C GLU A 9 29.60 -2.82 -11.11
N GLU A 10 29.78 -2.21 -12.28
CA GLU A 10 30.85 -1.24 -12.50
C GLU A 10 30.61 0.05 -11.71
N GLN A 11 29.37 0.56 -11.72
CA GLN A 11 29.01 1.73 -10.91
C GLN A 11 29.22 1.47 -9.40
N ILE A 12 28.91 0.26 -8.93
CA ILE A 12 29.18 -0.15 -7.54
C ILE A 12 30.69 -0.18 -7.26
N LYS A 13 31.49 -0.77 -8.15
CA LYS A 13 32.96 -0.81 -8.00
C LYS A 13 33.56 0.59 -7.94
N VAL A 14 33.14 1.50 -8.82
CA VAL A 14 33.61 2.90 -8.80
C VAL A 14 33.18 3.61 -7.52
N ALA A 15 31.96 3.38 -7.02
CA ALA A 15 31.52 3.95 -5.74
C ALA A 15 32.35 3.43 -4.56
N ILE A 16 32.72 2.15 -4.55
CA ILE A 16 33.61 1.55 -3.55
C ILE A 16 35.03 2.12 -3.69
N GLU A 17 35.53 2.31 -4.90
CA GLU A 17 36.85 2.94 -5.14
C GLU A 17 36.90 4.35 -4.53
N LEU A 18 35.90 5.18 -4.84
CA LEU A 18 35.78 6.55 -4.32
C LEU A 18 35.61 6.60 -2.80
N ASP A 19 35.12 5.52 -2.20
CA ASP A 19 34.97 5.42 -0.76
C ASP A 19 36.30 5.23 0.00
N HIS A 20 37.37 4.83 -0.67
CA HIS A 20 38.69 4.76 -0.05
C HIS A 20 39.35 6.13 0.18
N LEU A 21 38.78 7.21 -0.36
CA LEU A 21 39.24 8.58 -0.09
C LEU A 21 39.07 8.94 1.39
N ASN A 22 40.07 9.62 1.95
CA ASN A 22 40.06 10.17 3.30
C ASN A 22 39.70 11.66 3.30
N GLU A 23 39.06 12.14 4.38
CA GLU A 23 38.61 13.54 4.49
C GLU A 23 39.77 14.56 4.47
N GLN A 24 40.96 14.14 4.87
CA GLN A 24 42.17 14.97 4.91
C GLN A 24 42.90 15.02 3.56
N GLU A 25 42.50 14.19 2.58
CA GLU A 25 43.11 14.16 1.25
C GLU A 25 42.46 15.20 0.34
N THR A 26 43.28 15.95 -0.38
CA THR A 26 42.79 16.80 -1.46
C THR A 26 42.21 15.92 -2.57
N VAL A 27 40.94 16.13 -2.92
CA VAL A 27 40.30 15.37 -3.99
C VAL A 27 40.94 15.77 -5.33
N SER A 28 41.65 14.83 -5.97
CA SER A 28 42.24 15.06 -7.28
C SER A 28 41.17 15.24 -8.37
N ASP A 29 41.51 15.94 -9.44
CA ASP A 29 40.63 16.12 -10.61
C ASP A 29 40.17 14.78 -11.20
N ASN A 30 41.02 13.76 -11.17
CA ASN A 30 40.66 12.42 -11.62
C ASN A 30 39.51 11.83 -10.77
N TYR A 31 39.59 11.93 -9.44
CA TYR A 31 38.52 11.43 -8.57
C TYR A 31 37.24 12.26 -8.66
N ALA A 32 37.37 13.58 -8.78
CA ALA A 32 36.22 14.46 -9.00
C ALA A 32 35.53 14.17 -10.34
N GLN A 33 36.30 13.94 -11.41
CA GLN A 33 35.78 13.54 -12.72
C GLN A 33 35.11 12.16 -12.68
N LYS A 34 35.72 11.18 -11.98
CA LYS A 34 35.10 9.86 -11.75
C LYS A 34 33.74 9.99 -11.05
N ALA A 35 33.68 10.77 -9.96
CA ALA A 35 32.43 10.99 -9.22
C ALA A 35 31.36 11.71 -10.07
N TYR A 36 31.77 12.67 -10.90
CA TYR A 36 30.87 13.38 -11.82
C TYR A 36 30.31 12.47 -12.90
N ASN A 37 31.16 11.65 -13.52
CA ASN A 37 30.71 10.66 -14.51
C ASN A 37 29.76 9.65 -13.87
N LEU A 38 30.14 9.12 -12.69
CA LEU A 38 29.30 8.20 -11.93
C LEU A 38 27.93 8.82 -11.63
N TYR A 39 27.86 10.06 -11.16
CA TYR A 39 26.61 10.78 -10.91
C TYR A 39 25.76 10.93 -12.18
N ASN A 40 26.38 11.28 -13.32
CA ASN A 40 25.66 11.49 -14.57
C ASN A 40 25.03 10.21 -15.12
N ASP A 41 25.71 9.08 -14.92
CA ASP A 41 25.29 7.76 -15.39
C ASP A 41 24.24 7.11 -14.47
N LEU A 42 23.92 7.69 -13.32
CA LEU A 42 22.85 7.18 -12.45
C LEU A 42 21.48 7.37 -13.09
N HIS A 43 20.68 6.30 -13.07
CA HIS A 43 19.30 6.30 -13.54
C HIS A 43 18.39 7.11 -12.59
N ILE A 44 18.67 7.07 -11.28
CA ILE A 44 18.03 7.91 -10.25
C ILE A 44 19.13 8.63 -9.46
N LYS A 45 19.11 9.96 -9.50
CA LYS A 45 20.15 10.84 -8.96
C LYS A 45 19.74 11.36 -7.57
N PRO A 46 20.68 11.46 -6.62
CA PRO A 46 20.40 12.15 -5.37
C PRO A 46 20.24 13.65 -5.60
N THR A 47 19.50 14.31 -4.71
CA THR A 47 19.33 15.77 -4.73
C THR A 47 20.34 16.41 -3.78
N PHE A 48 21.24 17.24 -4.29
CA PHE A 48 22.19 17.97 -3.45
C PHE A 48 21.59 19.28 -2.97
N ASN A 49 20.78 19.24 -1.91
CA ASN A 49 20.20 20.46 -1.33
C ASN A 49 21.22 21.18 -0.42
N ARG A 50 21.88 22.22 -0.96
CA ARG A 50 22.53 23.26 -0.15
C ARG A 50 21.82 24.59 -0.44
N ASN A 51 20.89 24.98 0.43
CA ASN A 51 20.12 26.23 0.36
C ASN A 51 19.24 26.41 -0.90
N SER A 52 18.01 25.89 -0.84
CA SER A 52 16.77 26.33 -1.54
C SER A 52 16.81 26.66 -3.04
N SER A 53 17.90 26.37 -3.74
CA SER A 53 18.05 26.53 -5.18
C SER A 53 18.65 25.23 -5.72
N LYS A 54 17.97 24.60 -6.69
CA LYS A 54 18.52 23.47 -7.45
C LYS A 54 19.82 23.97 -8.10
N ILE A 55 20.97 23.62 -7.51
CA ILE A 55 22.26 23.90 -8.13
C ILE A 55 22.29 23.08 -9.42
N LEU A 56 22.36 23.76 -10.58
CA LEU A 56 22.82 23.12 -11.80
C LEU A 56 24.25 22.64 -11.54
N LEU A 57 24.44 21.33 -11.51
CA LEU A 57 25.74 20.69 -11.29
C LEU A 57 26.60 20.88 -12.55
N GLU A 58 27.14 22.09 -12.73
CA GLU A 58 27.98 22.46 -13.86
C GLU A 58 29.41 21.95 -13.64
N GLY A 59 29.64 20.68 -13.97
CA GLY A 59 30.97 20.09 -14.12
C GLY A 59 31.53 19.35 -12.90
N PHE A 60 32.67 18.68 -13.11
CA PHE A 60 33.31 17.82 -12.11
C PHE A 60 33.82 18.57 -10.86
N GLU A 61 34.00 19.89 -10.98
CA GLU A 61 34.42 20.80 -9.92
C GLU A 61 33.58 20.67 -8.64
N PHE A 62 32.27 20.43 -8.77
CA PHE A 62 31.38 20.21 -7.62
C PHE A 62 31.83 19.04 -6.73
N PHE A 63 32.42 18.01 -7.35
CA PHE A 63 32.91 16.82 -6.67
C PHE A 63 34.35 16.95 -6.17
N ARG A 64 35.02 18.11 -6.32
CA ARG A 64 36.26 18.39 -5.56
C ARG A 64 35.99 18.50 -4.05
N ASN A 65 34.75 18.73 -3.64
CA ASN A 65 34.35 18.68 -2.24
C ASN A 65 34.15 17.22 -1.79
N TYR A 66 35.01 16.74 -0.89
CA TYR A 66 34.95 15.40 -0.31
C TYR A 66 33.57 15.03 0.24
N ALA A 67 32.87 15.95 0.90
CA ALA A 67 31.54 15.68 1.46
C ALA A 67 30.50 15.37 0.38
N ASN A 68 30.61 15.98 -0.81
CA ASN A 68 29.72 15.71 -1.93
C ASN A 68 29.96 14.29 -2.50
N ILE A 69 31.23 13.87 -2.60
CA ILE A 69 31.56 12.49 -2.99
C ILE A 69 31.01 11.50 -1.95
N LYS A 70 31.21 11.74 -0.64
CA LYS A 70 30.70 10.85 0.41
C LYS A 70 29.17 10.77 0.44
N TYR A 71 28.48 11.88 0.18
CA TYR A 71 27.03 11.88 0.05
C TYR A 71 26.57 11.06 -1.16
N LEU A 72 27.22 11.23 -2.32
CA LEU A 72 26.96 10.42 -3.52
C LEU A 72 27.14 8.92 -3.25
N ILE A 73 28.22 8.53 -2.59
CA ILE A 73 28.50 7.13 -2.24
C ILE A 73 27.43 6.56 -1.32
N LYS A 74 27.02 7.32 -0.27
CA LYS A 74 25.94 6.89 0.64
C LYS A 74 24.63 6.64 -0.10
N TRP A 75 24.30 7.49 -1.07
CA TRP A 75 23.13 7.28 -1.93
C TRP A 75 23.26 6.00 -2.76
N ILE A 76 24.36 5.87 -3.50
CA ILE A 76 24.58 4.76 -4.44
C ILE A 76 24.64 3.41 -3.73
N LEU A 77 25.32 3.33 -2.59
CA LEU A 77 25.53 2.07 -1.88
C LEU A 77 24.47 1.79 -0.82
N GLY A 78 23.81 2.82 -0.29
CA GLY A 78 22.87 2.70 0.83
C GLY A 78 21.39 2.77 0.45
N ILE A 79 21.04 3.45 -0.65
CA ILE A 79 19.63 3.73 -1.01
C ILE A 79 19.27 3.10 -2.35
N LEU A 80 20.07 3.38 -3.38
CA LEU A 80 19.79 2.98 -4.75
C LEU A 80 19.56 1.47 -4.95
N PRO A 81 20.24 0.55 -4.25
CA PRO A 81 19.98 -0.88 -4.37
C PRO A 81 18.55 -1.27 -3.95
N TYR A 82 17.96 -0.55 -2.99
CA TYR A 82 16.59 -0.79 -2.53
C TYR A 82 15.56 -0.11 -3.44
N VAL A 83 15.88 1.05 -3.99
CA VAL A 83 15.10 1.68 -5.05
C VAL A 83 14.99 0.74 -6.25
N ASP A 84 16.11 0.16 -6.69
CA ASP A 84 16.18 -0.82 -7.77
C ASP A 84 15.37 -2.07 -7.47
N LEU A 85 15.52 -2.61 -6.24
CA LEU A 85 14.77 -3.78 -5.79
C LEU A 85 13.26 -3.55 -5.94
N PHE A 86 12.73 -2.47 -5.36
CA PHE A 86 11.29 -2.24 -5.30
C PHE A 86 10.70 -1.70 -6.60
N SER A 87 11.51 -1.06 -7.45
CA SER A 87 11.10 -0.59 -8.78
C SER A 87 11.08 -1.70 -9.83
N ASN A 88 11.82 -2.80 -9.60
CA ASN A 88 11.94 -3.93 -10.53
C ASN A 88 11.35 -5.21 -9.91
N THR A 89 12.18 -6.04 -9.28
CA THR A 89 11.79 -7.35 -8.72
C THR A 89 10.64 -7.26 -7.71
N GLY A 90 10.62 -6.19 -6.92
CA GLY A 90 9.63 -5.89 -5.91
C GLY A 90 8.37 -5.21 -6.43
N LYS A 91 8.21 -5.02 -7.74
CA LYS A 91 7.06 -4.29 -8.30
C LYS A 91 5.75 -5.04 -8.06
N LEU A 92 4.71 -4.31 -7.62
CA LEU A 92 3.35 -4.79 -7.37
C LEU A 92 2.32 -3.82 -7.99
N PRO A 93 1.06 -4.23 -8.26
CA PRO A 93 0.49 -5.58 -8.09
C PRO A 93 1.02 -6.60 -9.12
N LEU A 94 0.80 -7.88 -8.83
CA LEU A 94 1.27 -8.99 -9.66
C LEU A 94 0.14 -9.60 -10.49
N THR A 95 0.40 -9.83 -11.78
CA THR A 95 -0.48 -10.61 -12.67
C THR A 95 0.06 -12.04 -12.78
N ARG A 96 -0.69 -13.02 -12.27
CA ARG A 96 -0.30 -14.43 -12.32
C ARG A 96 -0.15 -14.92 -13.76
N THR A 97 1.07 -15.35 -14.11
CA THR A 97 1.41 -15.86 -15.45
C THR A 97 1.40 -17.38 -15.51
N GLN A 98 1.74 -18.07 -14.42
CA GLN A 98 1.79 -19.53 -14.36
C GLN A 98 0.42 -20.15 -14.01
N ASP A 99 0.23 -21.41 -14.36
CA ASP A 99 -1.00 -22.15 -14.01
C ASP A 99 -1.01 -22.57 -12.55
N ASN A 100 0.09 -23.12 -12.04
CA ASN A 100 0.22 -23.47 -10.63
C ASN A 100 0.46 -22.22 -9.78
N PHE A 101 -0.49 -21.89 -8.89
CA PHE A 101 -0.38 -20.71 -8.04
C PHE A 101 0.75 -20.81 -7.02
N LYS A 102 0.97 -21.98 -6.39
CA LYS A 102 2.07 -22.16 -5.42
C LYS A 102 3.43 -21.96 -6.09
N SER A 103 3.67 -22.58 -7.24
CA SER A 103 4.92 -22.41 -8.01
C SER A 103 5.14 -20.97 -8.47
N TYR A 104 4.06 -20.25 -8.79
CA TYR A 104 4.13 -18.82 -9.09
C TYR A 104 4.59 -18.01 -7.87
N VAL A 105 3.98 -18.23 -6.70
CA VAL A 105 4.38 -17.57 -5.45
C VAL A 105 5.82 -17.92 -5.07
N GLU A 106 6.21 -19.18 -5.20
CA GLU A 106 7.58 -19.64 -4.95
C GLU A 106 8.59 -18.90 -5.85
N THR A 107 8.30 -18.80 -7.15
CA THR A 107 9.15 -18.05 -8.09
C THR A 107 9.30 -16.59 -7.66
N ILE A 108 8.22 -15.92 -7.26
CA ILE A 108 8.24 -14.52 -6.83
C ILE A 108 9.11 -14.34 -5.58
N LEU A 109 8.87 -15.16 -4.55
CA LEU A 109 9.55 -15.06 -3.28
C LEU A 109 11.04 -15.44 -3.40
N ASP A 110 11.37 -16.44 -4.22
CA ASP A 110 12.75 -16.85 -4.50
C ASP A 110 13.51 -15.77 -5.26
N THR A 111 12.90 -15.15 -6.28
CA THR A 111 13.55 -14.05 -7.02
C THR A 111 13.77 -12.85 -6.10
N TYR A 112 12.79 -12.51 -5.24
CA TYR A 112 12.95 -11.46 -4.24
C TYR A 112 14.11 -11.75 -3.27
N GLN A 113 14.18 -12.98 -2.72
CA GLN A 113 15.25 -13.39 -1.81
C GLN A 113 16.62 -13.37 -2.48
N LYS A 114 16.73 -13.81 -3.75
CA LYS A 114 17.99 -13.77 -4.50
C LYS A 114 18.51 -12.35 -4.70
N GLU A 115 17.64 -11.38 -4.98
CA GLU A 115 18.04 -9.98 -5.09
C GLU A 115 18.47 -9.39 -3.74
N LEU A 116 17.78 -9.73 -2.64
CA LEU A 116 18.23 -9.34 -1.29
C LEU A 116 19.62 -9.92 -0.96
N ASP A 117 19.85 -11.20 -1.27
CA ASP A 117 21.14 -11.88 -1.07
C ASP A 117 22.23 -11.21 -1.91
N LYS A 118 21.94 -10.84 -3.16
CA LYS A 118 22.84 -10.13 -4.06
C LYS A 118 23.20 -8.74 -3.53
N ILE A 119 22.23 -7.96 -3.06
CA ILE A 119 22.48 -6.65 -2.41
C ILE A 119 23.39 -6.86 -1.21
N ASN A 120 23.08 -7.82 -0.36
CA ASN A 120 23.84 -8.10 0.85
C ASN A 120 25.29 -8.57 0.58
N HIS A 121 25.52 -9.27 -0.52
CA HIS A 121 26.85 -9.72 -0.93
C HIS A 121 27.68 -8.61 -1.59
N THR A 122 27.05 -7.79 -2.44
CA THR A 122 27.73 -6.82 -3.30
C THR A 122 28.03 -5.51 -2.56
N ILE A 123 27.13 -5.08 -1.67
CA ILE A 123 27.26 -3.81 -0.95
C ILE A 123 28.14 -3.98 0.30
N PRO A 124 29.16 -3.13 0.52
CA PRO A 124 29.98 -3.18 1.72
C PRO A 124 29.15 -3.08 3.01
N LYS A 125 29.50 -3.87 4.02
CA LYS A 125 28.74 -3.97 5.29
C LYS A 125 28.43 -2.62 5.96
N LYS A 126 29.28 -1.61 5.79
CA LYS A 126 29.06 -0.28 6.38
C LYS A 126 27.96 0.54 5.70
N TYR A 127 27.57 0.19 4.48
CA TYR A 127 26.48 0.82 3.71
C TYR A 127 25.24 -0.07 3.59
N ASN A 128 25.37 -1.35 3.89
CA ASN A 128 24.26 -2.27 3.80
C ASN A 128 23.23 -1.98 4.91
N MET A 129 22.03 -1.57 4.50
CA MET A 129 20.93 -1.25 5.42
C MET A 129 20.25 -2.52 5.96
N LEU A 130 20.45 -3.67 5.31
CA LEU A 130 19.93 -4.95 5.77
C LEU A 130 20.84 -5.56 6.82
N LYS A 131 20.33 -5.62 8.05
CA LYS A 131 20.94 -6.42 9.11
C LYS A 131 20.74 -7.91 8.83
N PRO A 132 21.66 -8.80 9.23
CA PRO A 132 21.52 -10.25 9.01
C PRO A 132 20.22 -10.85 9.56
N ILE A 133 19.74 -10.34 10.70
CA ILE A 133 18.46 -10.74 11.29
C ILE A 133 17.29 -10.47 10.34
N ALA A 134 17.38 -9.41 9.52
CA ALA A 134 16.33 -9.07 8.60
C ALA A 134 16.27 -9.99 7.40
N LEU A 135 17.41 -10.22 6.77
CA LEU A 135 17.51 -11.18 5.69
C LEU A 135 17.00 -12.56 6.12
N GLN A 136 17.37 -13.01 7.31
CA GLN A 136 16.96 -14.32 7.81
C GLN A 136 15.46 -14.38 8.13
N SER A 137 14.88 -13.34 8.75
CA SER A 137 13.45 -13.39 9.11
C SER A 137 12.56 -13.22 7.88
N THR A 138 12.95 -12.38 6.90
CA THR A 138 12.29 -12.32 5.58
C THR A 138 12.31 -13.68 4.90
N LYS A 139 13.46 -14.35 4.84
CA LYS A 139 13.59 -15.69 4.25
C LYS A 139 12.69 -16.72 4.94
N ASN A 140 12.67 -16.73 6.26
CA ASN A 140 11.82 -17.63 7.03
C ASN A 140 10.33 -17.37 6.75
N PHE A 141 9.94 -16.11 6.64
CA PHE A 141 8.56 -15.74 6.36
C PHE A 141 8.11 -16.15 4.95
N CYS A 142 8.98 -16.00 3.95
CA CYS A 142 8.73 -16.52 2.60
C CYS A 142 8.44 -18.03 2.63
N ILE A 143 9.24 -18.80 3.38
CA ILE A 143 9.06 -20.26 3.55
C ILE A 143 7.72 -20.55 4.23
N GLU A 144 7.36 -19.80 5.26
CA GLU A 144 6.11 -19.97 6.01
C GLU A 144 4.87 -19.66 5.16
N ILE A 145 4.93 -18.65 4.29
CA ILE A 145 3.89 -18.38 3.29
C ILE A 145 3.70 -19.60 2.37
N LEU A 146 4.79 -20.15 1.83
CA LEU A 146 4.74 -21.32 0.94
C LEU A 146 4.22 -22.57 1.63
N HIS A 147 4.65 -22.82 2.87
CA HIS A 147 4.14 -23.93 3.69
C HIS A 147 2.66 -23.74 4.01
N SER A 148 2.20 -22.52 4.27
CA SER A 148 0.78 -22.25 4.51
C SER A 148 -0.08 -22.58 3.29
N ILE A 149 0.37 -22.22 2.08
CA ILE A 149 -0.30 -22.60 0.83
C ILE A 149 -0.31 -24.14 0.66
N ASP A 150 0.81 -24.80 0.97
CA ASP A 150 0.94 -26.26 0.88
C ASP A 150 -0.03 -27.00 1.81
N GLU A 151 -0.11 -26.58 3.07
CA GLU A 151 -1.04 -27.15 4.05
C GLU A 151 -2.51 -26.88 3.67
N TYR A 152 -2.80 -25.73 3.07
CA TYR A 152 -4.13 -25.45 2.53
C TYR A 152 -4.49 -26.41 1.40
N TYR A 153 -3.57 -26.65 0.46
CA TYR A 153 -3.77 -27.59 -0.66
C TYR A 153 -3.92 -29.04 -0.21
N LYS A 154 -3.31 -29.43 0.91
CA LYS A 154 -3.52 -30.74 1.54
C LYS A 154 -4.87 -30.87 2.24
N GLY A 155 -5.67 -29.81 2.32
CA GLY A 155 -6.95 -29.80 3.01
C GLY A 155 -6.85 -29.55 4.52
N PHE A 156 -5.76 -28.94 5.00
CA PHE A 156 -5.55 -28.59 6.41
C PHE A 156 -5.58 -27.07 6.65
N PRO A 157 -6.73 -26.38 6.47
CA PRO A 157 -6.81 -24.92 6.59
C PRO A 157 -6.41 -24.41 7.98
N ALA A 158 -6.71 -25.15 9.06
CA ALA A 158 -6.27 -24.78 10.40
C ALA A 158 -4.74 -24.80 10.54
N LYS A 159 -4.07 -25.81 9.97
CA LYS A 159 -2.61 -25.89 10.00
C LYS A 159 -1.95 -24.83 9.11
N ALA A 160 -2.57 -24.53 7.97
CA ALA A 160 -2.18 -23.39 7.13
C ALA A 160 -2.24 -22.08 7.91
N TYR A 161 -3.34 -21.85 8.66
CA TYR A 161 -3.49 -20.69 9.52
C TYR A 161 -2.42 -20.58 10.59
N TYR A 162 -2.19 -21.63 11.40
CA TYR A 162 -1.18 -21.57 12.45
C TYR A 162 0.24 -21.37 11.89
N THR A 163 0.56 -22.01 10.76
CA THR A 163 1.85 -21.81 10.07
C THR A 163 2.04 -20.35 9.67
N PHE A 164 1.02 -19.75 9.05
CA PHE A 164 1.02 -18.35 8.65
C PHE A 164 1.11 -17.41 9.86
N ALA A 165 0.25 -17.62 10.86
CA ALA A 165 0.14 -16.78 12.04
C ALA A 165 1.41 -16.80 12.90
N ASP A 166 2.05 -17.96 13.07
CA ASP A 166 3.31 -18.09 13.80
C ASP A 166 4.46 -17.38 13.08
N GLY A 167 4.45 -17.42 11.74
CA GLY A 167 5.38 -16.67 10.93
C GLY A 167 5.19 -15.17 11.05
N LEU A 168 3.95 -14.70 10.86
CA LEU A 168 3.62 -13.29 10.99
C LEU A 168 3.94 -12.78 12.41
N ASN A 169 3.53 -13.50 13.48
CA ASN A 169 3.80 -13.14 14.86
C ASN A 169 5.29 -13.04 15.20
N ARG A 170 6.12 -13.97 14.71
CA ARG A 170 7.57 -13.88 14.91
C ARG A 170 8.13 -12.62 14.26
N ASN A 171 7.65 -12.25 13.09
CA ASN A 171 8.07 -11.02 12.43
C ASN A 171 7.53 -9.76 13.11
N LEU A 172 6.27 -9.77 13.57
CA LEU A 172 5.69 -8.68 14.38
C LEU A 172 6.48 -8.45 15.69
N LYS A 173 6.98 -9.52 16.32
CA LYS A 173 7.74 -9.45 17.59
C LYS A 173 9.22 -9.13 17.41
N ASN A 174 9.86 -9.72 16.40
CA ASN A 174 11.30 -9.52 16.14
C ASN A 174 11.58 -8.15 15.54
N SER A 175 10.55 -7.50 15.02
CA SER A 175 10.67 -6.22 14.39
C SER A 175 9.82 -5.21 15.18
N ALA A 176 10.45 -4.27 15.89
CA ALA A 176 9.81 -2.99 16.28
C ALA A 176 9.33 -2.15 15.06
N PHE A 177 9.33 -2.76 13.86
CA PHE A 177 9.18 -2.17 12.55
C PHE A 177 7.77 -2.43 12.02
N LEU A 178 7.15 -3.58 12.35
CA LEU A 178 5.77 -3.90 11.95
C LEU A 178 4.70 -3.31 12.87
N THR A 179 5.02 -3.00 14.14
CA THR A 179 4.11 -2.26 15.04
C THR A 179 3.73 -0.89 14.46
N ASN A 180 4.60 -0.27 13.67
CA ASN A 180 4.32 1.00 12.99
C ASN A 180 3.33 0.85 11.83
N ASN A 181 3.11 -0.37 11.31
CA ASN A 181 2.11 -0.64 10.28
C ASN A 181 0.73 -0.92 10.89
N ILE A 182 0.60 -1.00 12.22
CA ILE A 182 -0.71 -0.98 12.86
C ILE A 182 -1.07 0.49 13.07
N ILE A 183 -2.04 0.97 12.29
CA ILE A 183 -2.53 2.34 12.40
C ILE A 183 -3.58 2.36 13.50
N HIS A 184 -3.29 3.14 14.55
CA HIS A 184 -4.23 3.45 15.62
C HIS A 184 -4.83 4.83 15.35
N THR A 185 -6.10 4.88 14.97
CA THR A 185 -6.75 6.15 14.65
C THR A 185 -7.12 6.90 15.93
N SER A 186 -6.67 8.15 16.04
CA SER A 186 -7.11 9.09 17.07
C SER A 186 -7.96 10.23 16.50
N GLN A 187 -8.10 10.30 15.18
CA GLN A 187 -8.86 11.30 14.44
C GLN A 187 -9.96 10.64 13.62
N GLU A 188 -10.99 11.41 13.26
CA GLU A 188 -12.07 10.93 12.39
C GLU A 188 -11.52 10.56 11.01
N MET A 189 -11.66 9.29 10.66
CA MET A 189 -11.43 8.77 9.32
C MET A 189 -12.75 8.67 8.55
N LEU A 190 -12.68 8.99 7.27
CA LEU A 190 -13.77 8.89 6.32
C LEU A 190 -13.50 7.73 5.36
N PHE A 191 -14.52 6.90 5.15
CA PHE A 191 -14.48 5.81 4.19
C PHE A 191 -15.76 5.78 3.37
N TYR A 192 -15.71 5.14 2.21
CA TYR A 192 -16.84 5.05 1.31
C TYR A 192 -17.19 3.59 1.06
N LYS A 193 -18.47 3.34 0.84
CA LYS A 193 -18.95 2.04 0.37
C LYS A 193 -19.95 2.25 -0.73
N MET A 194 -19.78 1.48 -1.80
CA MET A 194 -20.70 1.45 -2.92
C MET A 194 -21.35 0.06 -3.01
N ARG A 195 -22.65 0.01 -3.26
CA ARG A 195 -23.42 -1.23 -3.49
C ARG A 195 -24.24 -1.10 -4.75
N ILE A 196 -24.34 -2.19 -5.51
CA ILE A 196 -25.25 -2.31 -6.65
C ILE A 196 -26.66 -2.62 -6.14
N GLY A 197 -27.66 -1.86 -6.58
CA GLY A 197 -29.07 -2.06 -6.29
C GLY A 197 -29.93 -0.85 -6.64
N THR A 198 -31.15 -1.11 -7.13
CA THR A 198 -32.11 -0.08 -7.57
C THR A 198 -33.51 -0.23 -6.97
N SER A 199 -33.77 -1.30 -6.23
CA SER A 199 -35.11 -1.63 -5.72
C SER A 199 -35.64 -0.64 -4.67
N HIS A 200 -34.74 -0.08 -3.86
CA HIS A 200 -35.00 0.91 -2.83
C HIS A 200 -33.68 1.56 -2.43
N THR A 201 -33.72 2.68 -1.71
CA THR A 201 -32.51 3.29 -1.12
C THR A 201 -32.04 2.48 0.07
N PHE A 202 -30.80 2.00 0.04
CA PHE A 202 -30.25 1.21 1.15
C PHE A 202 -30.15 2.04 2.43
N SER A 203 -30.66 1.47 3.52
CA SER A 203 -30.45 1.99 4.87
C SER A 203 -28.97 1.89 5.29
N ASN A 204 -28.59 2.63 6.33
CA ASN A 204 -27.26 2.53 6.94
C ASN A 204 -26.95 1.11 7.45
N GLN A 205 -27.95 0.40 7.98
CA GLN A 205 -27.85 -0.98 8.43
C GLN A 205 -27.54 -1.95 7.28
N GLU A 206 -28.24 -1.81 6.15
CA GLU A 206 -27.97 -2.60 4.96
C GLU A 206 -26.59 -2.29 4.38
N MET A 207 -26.15 -1.03 4.46
CA MET A 207 -24.82 -0.65 3.99
C MET A 207 -23.70 -1.26 4.85
N LEU A 208 -23.92 -1.58 6.13
CA LEU A 208 -22.90 -2.18 6.99
C LEU A 208 -22.44 -3.56 6.45
N HIS A 209 -23.21 -4.63 6.67
CA HIS A 209 -22.92 -5.95 6.14
C HIS A 209 -24.19 -6.81 6.03
N ILE A 210 -24.07 -7.97 5.38
CA ILE A 210 -25.18 -8.94 5.27
C ILE A 210 -25.51 -9.47 6.68
N PRO A 211 -26.79 -9.45 7.12
CA PRO A 211 -27.20 -9.99 8.43
C PRO A 211 -26.80 -11.46 8.63
N PHE A 212 -26.54 -11.86 9.88
CA PHE A 212 -26.03 -13.19 10.23
C PHE A 212 -26.92 -14.35 9.79
N GLU A 213 -28.24 -14.16 9.79
CA GLU A 213 -29.24 -15.12 9.32
C GLU A 213 -29.23 -15.30 7.80
N LEU A 214 -28.64 -14.36 7.05
CA LEU A 214 -28.49 -14.42 5.59
C LEU A 214 -27.09 -14.87 5.17
N ARG A 215 -26.28 -15.44 6.07
CA ARG A 215 -24.87 -15.79 5.78
C ARG A 215 -24.66 -16.74 4.59
N GLY A 216 -25.69 -17.48 4.18
CA GLY A 216 -25.65 -18.32 2.98
C GLY A 216 -25.40 -17.56 1.68
N ILE A 217 -25.67 -16.24 1.62
CA ILE A 217 -25.41 -15.41 0.44
C ILE A 217 -24.07 -14.63 0.53
N VAL A 218 -23.29 -14.83 1.61
CA VAL A 218 -21.98 -14.20 1.77
C VAL A 218 -21.00 -14.88 0.80
N GLY A 219 -20.71 -14.19 -0.30
CA GLY A 219 -19.75 -14.65 -1.31
C GLY A 219 -18.30 -14.62 -0.83
N THR A 220 -17.43 -15.32 -1.56
CA THR A 220 -15.98 -15.27 -1.33
C THR A 220 -15.34 -14.08 -2.03
N ASN A 221 -14.55 -13.32 -1.28
CA ASN A 221 -13.73 -12.21 -1.73
C ASN A 221 -12.29 -12.40 -1.21
N ARG A 222 -11.38 -11.51 -1.63
CA ARG A 222 -9.95 -11.57 -1.27
C ARG A 222 -9.77 -11.68 0.24
N TYR A 223 -10.27 -10.71 0.99
CA TYR A 223 -10.24 -10.72 2.45
C TYR A 223 -11.59 -11.19 3.00
N SER A 224 -11.93 -12.47 2.87
CA SER A 224 -13.19 -13.03 3.41
C SER A 224 -13.00 -14.38 4.09
N ILE A 225 -13.94 -14.79 4.93
CA ILE A 225 -14.05 -16.18 5.38
C ILE A 225 -15.45 -16.65 4.96
N PRO A 226 -15.61 -17.80 4.28
CA PRO A 226 -16.94 -18.26 3.84
C PRO A 226 -17.97 -18.26 4.96
N GLY A 227 -19.13 -17.63 4.72
CA GLY A 227 -20.21 -17.50 5.70
C GLY A 227 -19.95 -16.48 6.83
N LEU A 228 -18.82 -15.77 6.81
CA LEU A 228 -18.50 -14.69 7.75
C LEU A 228 -18.62 -13.33 7.03
N PRO A 229 -19.60 -12.48 7.40
CA PRO A 229 -19.69 -11.14 6.84
C PRO A 229 -18.42 -10.32 7.06
N CYS A 230 -18.11 -9.45 6.10
CA CYS A 230 -16.99 -8.51 6.14
C CYS A 230 -17.45 -7.18 5.54
N VAL A 231 -17.00 -6.07 6.12
CA VAL A 231 -17.25 -4.73 5.59
C VAL A 231 -16.07 -4.35 4.70
N TYR A 232 -16.35 -4.07 3.43
CA TYR A 232 -15.37 -3.55 2.47
C TYR A 232 -15.64 -2.07 2.25
N LEU A 233 -14.62 -1.25 2.42
CA LEU A 233 -14.66 0.21 2.24
C LEU A 233 -13.51 0.65 1.34
N GLY A 234 -13.69 1.73 0.60
CA GLY A 234 -12.64 2.42 -0.16
C GLY A 234 -12.31 3.78 0.46
N SER A 235 -11.12 4.31 0.17
CA SER A 235 -10.74 5.68 0.52
C SER A 235 -11.46 6.74 -0.31
N SER A 236 -12.07 6.35 -1.45
CA SER A 236 -12.84 7.26 -2.30
C SER A 236 -14.03 6.56 -2.97
N PRO A 237 -15.05 7.29 -3.44
CA PRO A 237 -16.10 6.73 -4.28
C PRO A 237 -15.55 6.11 -5.59
N LEU A 238 -14.47 6.68 -6.14
CA LEU A 238 -13.83 6.16 -7.35
C LEU A 238 -13.22 4.77 -7.10
N SER A 239 -12.48 4.57 -6.01
CA SER A 239 -11.91 3.26 -5.69
C SER A 239 -12.99 2.22 -5.44
N CYS A 240 -14.11 2.59 -4.81
CA CYS A 240 -15.27 1.72 -4.65
C CYS A 240 -15.84 1.27 -6.01
N TRP A 241 -16.00 2.20 -6.97
CA TRP A 241 -16.54 1.89 -8.30
C TRP A 241 -15.60 0.98 -9.10
N GLU A 242 -14.29 1.24 -9.06
CA GLU A 242 -13.25 0.39 -9.61
C GLU A 242 -13.33 -1.03 -9.02
N GLU A 243 -13.42 -1.16 -7.68
CA GLU A 243 -13.52 -2.44 -6.98
C GLU A 243 -14.81 -3.22 -7.29
N LEU A 244 -15.92 -2.54 -7.62
CA LEU A 244 -17.13 -3.17 -8.13
C LEU A 244 -17.04 -3.64 -9.59
N ASN A 245 -15.90 -3.44 -10.27
CA ASN A 245 -15.69 -3.68 -11.69
C ASN A 245 -16.50 -2.73 -12.59
N LYS A 246 -16.55 -1.45 -12.22
CA LYS A 246 -17.11 -0.39 -13.06
C LYS A 246 -18.56 -0.65 -13.51
N PRO A 247 -19.48 -0.95 -12.58
CA PRO A 247 -20.89 -1.14 -12.94
C PRO A 247 -21.48 0.16 -13.52
N ASP A 248 -22.63 0.05 -14.18
CA ASP A 248 -23.42 1.22 -14.59
C ASP A 248 -23.70 2.09 -13.34
N LEU A 249 -23.31 3.37 -13.42
CA LEU A 249 -23.47 4.35 -12.36
C LEU A 249 -24.95 4.47 -11.94
N ASN A 250 -25.90 4.26 -12.85
CA ASN A 250 -27.33 4.30 -12.53
C ASN A 250 -27.83 3.16 -11.63
N THR A 251 -26.97 2.15 -11.39
CA THR A 251 -27.31 0.97 -10.59
C THR A 251 -26.64 0.96 -9.22
N ILE A 252 -25.84 1.96 -8.88
CA ILE A 252 -25.09 2.03 -7.63
C ILE A 252 -25.69 3.02 -6.64
N GLN A 253 -25.44 2.74 -5.37
CA GLN A 253 -25.69 3.65 -4.26
C GLN A 253 -24.48 3.69 -3.34
N THR A 254 -24.20 4.86 -2.78
CA THR A 254 -22.97 5.10 -2.00
C THR A 254 -23.29 5.65 -0.62
N SER A 255 -22.61 5.15 0.40
CA SER A 255 -22.66 5.69 1.77
C SER A 255 -21.29 6.15 2.24
N LEU A 256 -21.29 7.15 3.10
CA LEU A 256 -20.15 7.54 3.90
C LEU A 256 -20.14 6.76 5.22
N PHE A 257 -18.96 6.29 5.58
CA PHE A 257 -18.62 5.66 6.84
C PHE A 257 -17.66 6.56 7.59
N LYS A 258 -17.91 6.78 8.87
CA LYS A 258 -17.06 7.57 9.76
C LYS A 258 -16.64 6.73 10.96
N SER A 259 -15.37 6.82 11.33
CA SER A 259 -14.86 6.21 12.55
C SER A 259 -13.74 7.06 13.15
N ASN A 260 -13.70 7.15 14.47
CA ASN A 260 -12.60 7.77 15.22
C ASN A 260 -11.84 6.76 16.09
N ASN A 261 -12.17 5.47 15.98
CA ASN A 261 -11.66 4.40 16.84
C ASN A 261 -11.60 3.09 16.05
N ILE A 262 -10.82 3.06 14.97
CA ILE A 262 -10.59 1.86 14.16
C ILE A 262 -9.10 1.62 14.04
N ASN A 263 -8.66 0.42 14.39
CA ASN A 263 -7.27 0.01 14.23
C ASN A 263 -7.15 -0.92 13.04
N TYR A 264 -6.14 -0.77 12.21
CA TYR A 264 -5.95 -1.69 11.08
C TYR A 264 -4.48 -1.93 10.76
N LEU A 265 -4.21 -3.11 10.23
CA LEU A 265 -2.91 -3.42 9.65
C LEU A 265 -2.82 -2.78 8.27
N ASP A 266 -1.82 -1.93 8.07
CA ASP A 266 -1.56 -1.27 6.81
C ASP A 266 -0.60 -2.07 5.92
N ILE A 267 -1.13 -2.62 4.84
CA ILE A 267 -0.38 -3.21 3.73
C ILE A 267 -0.72 -2.52 2.40
N SER A 268 -1.15 -1.26 2.47
CA SER A 268 -1.58 -0.47 1.31
C SER A 268 -0.48 0.35 0.66
N MET A 269 0.65 0.55 1.32
CA MET A 269 1.79 1.26 0.72
C MET A 269 2.37 0.44 -0.43
N THR A 270 2.29 0.97 -1.66
CA THR A 270 2.82 0.29 -2.83
C THR A 270 4.35 0.42 -2.90
N PRO A 271 5.04 -0.46 -3.64
CA PRO A 271 6.49 -0.32 -3.84
C PRO A 271 6.87 1.02 -4.48
N THR A 272 6.01 1.55 -5.37
CA THR A 272 6.20 2.87 -5.98
C THR A 272 6.15 3.98 -4.93
N ASP A 273 5.12 3.99 -4.08
CA ASP A 273 5.00 5.02 -3.03
C ASP A 273 6.17 4.94 -2.05
N PHE A 274 6.55 3.72 -1.67
CA PHE A 274 7.69 3.49 -0.79
C PHE A 274 8.98 4.06 -1.39
N VAL A 275 9.24 3.82 -2.68
CA VAL A 275 10.40 4.37 -3.38
C VAL A 275 10.34 5.89 -3.46
N GLU A 276 9.19 6.47 -3.79
CA GLU A 276 9.02 7.92 -3.88
C GLU A 276 9.20 8.61 -2.53
N GLU A 277 8.62 8.05 -1.45
CA GLU A 277 8.86 8.52 -0.09
C GLU A 277 10.30 8.37 0.34
N LEU A 278 10.94 7.22 0.08
CA LEU A 278 12.34 6.98 0.40
C LEU A 278 13.25 8.03 -0.25
N ILE A 279 13.05 8.32 -1.53
CA ILE A 279 13.80 9.33 -2.28
C ILE A 279 13.56 10.73 -1.71
N ARG A 280 12.28 11.09 -1.48
CA ARG A 280 11.88 12.41 -0.98
C ARG A 280 12.41 12.70 0.43
N ASN A 281 12.41 11.68 1.28
CA ASN A 281 12.72 11.78 2.70
C ASN A 281 14.20 11.56 3.03
N TYR A 282 15.03 11.17 2.07
CA TYR A 282 16.44 10.84 2.29
C TYR A 282 17.23 11.97 2.97
N ASP A 283 17.01 13.22 2.56
CA ASP A 283 17.67 14.39 3.18
C ASP A 283 16.93 14.91 4.41
N ALA A 284 15.63 14.62 4.53
CA ALA A 284 14.78 15.16 5.58
C ALA A 284 14.85 14.34 6.88
N HIS A 285 15.18 13.05 6.78
CA HIS A 285 15.17 12.13 7.92
C HIS A 285 16.58 11.66 8.31
N PRO A 286 16.83 11.45 9.61
CA PRO A 286 18.02 10.77 10.08
C PRO A 286 18.22 9.39 9.44
N GLN A 287 19.48 9.02 9.17
CA GLN A 287 19.83 7.75 8.50
C GLN A 287 19.27 6.51 9.20
N ASN A 288 19.16 6.52 10.53
CA ASN A 288 18.61 5.40 11.30
C ASN A 288 17.11 5.19 11.04
N ILE A 289 16.36 6.26 10.75
CA ILE A 289 14.94 6.17 10.38
C ILE A 289 14.82 5.57 8.97
N ILE A 290 15.59 6.07 8.01
CA ILE A 290 15.61 5.52 6.64
C ILE A 290 16.00 4.04 6.62
N THR A 291 17.02 3.67 7.39
CA THR A 291 17.43 2.26 7.55
C THR A 291 16.28 1.42 8.12
N HIS A 292 15.56 1.98 9.10
CA HIS A 292 14.41 1.33 9.71
C HIS A 292 13.28 1.11 8.71
N ASP A 293 12.92 2.13 7.94
CA ASP A 293 11.84 2.05 6.95
C ASP A 293 12.15 1.04 5.84
N ILE A 294 13.39 1.02 5.33
CA ILE A 294 13.84 0.00 4.37
C ILE A 294 13.73 -1.40 4.96
N MET A 295 14.23 -1.61 6.18
CA MET A 295 14.12 -2.91 6.83
C MET A 295 12.65 -3.33 7.00
N ALA A 296 11.80 -2.42 7.50
CA ALA A 296 10.38 -2.65 7.71
C ALA A 296 9.68 -3.09 6.42
N TYR A 297 9.92 -2.35 5.32
CA TYR A 297 9.28 -2.64 4.04
C TYR A 297 9.81 -3.93 3.42
N VAL A 298 11.11 -4.23 3.56
CA VAL A 298 11.69 -5.51 3.12
C VAL A 298 11.06 -6.72 3.83
N PHE A 299 10.72 -6.58 5.11
CA PHE A 299 10.01 -7.63 5.83
C PHE A 299 8.54 -7.76 5.44
N LEU A 300 7.88 -6.63 5.21
CA LEU A 300 6.45 -6.62 4.93
C LEU A 300 6.15 -7.06 3.50
N TRP A 301 7.07 -6.81 2.57
CA TRP A 301 6.88 -7.05 1.14
C TRP A 301 6.39 -8.47 0.79
N PRO A 302 6.91 -9.59 1.35
CA PRO A 302 6.36 -10.92 1.08
C PRO A 302 4.86 -11.06 1.38
N LEU A 303 4.37 -10.42 2.46
CA LEU A 303 2.94 -10.39 2.79
C LEU A 303 2.17 -9.57 1.76
N ILE A 304 2.65 -8.36 1.43
CA ILE A 304 2.02 -7.47 0.45
C ILE A 304 1.92 -8.19 -0.90
N ALA A 305 3.02 -8.80 -1.35
CA ALA A 305 3.10 -9.55 -2.60
C ALA A 305 2.09 -10.70 -2.62
N ALA A 306 2.10 -11.57 -1.60
CA ALA A 306 1.17 -12.70 -1.52
C ALA A 306 -0.30 -12.26 -1.45
N CYS A 307 -0.59 -11.08 -0.88
CA CYS A 307 -1.93 -10.54 -0.79
C CYS A 307 -2.41 -9.77 -2.03
N SER A 308 -1.50 -9.33 -2.91
CA SER A 308 -1.79 -8.44 -4.05
C SER A 308 -1.74 -9.13 -5.42
N ILE A 309 -1.73 -10.47 -5.45
CA ILE A 309 -1.80 -11.23 -6.72
C ILE A 309 -3.20 -11.14 -7.31
N ARG A 310 -3.29 -10.77 -8.59
CA ARG A 310 -4.53 -10.73 -9.36
C ARG A 310 -5.06 -12.13 -9.61
N VAL A 311 -6.36 -12.29 -9.42
CA VAL A 311 -7.08 -13.53 -9.73
C VAL A 311 -6.98 -13.82 -11.22
N LYS A 312 -6.38 -14.97 -11.56
CA LYS A 312 -6.27 -15.43 -12.95
C LYS A 312 -7.64 -15.80 -13.53
N ASN A 313 -8.39 -16.65 -12.81
CA ASN A 313 -9.68 -17.18 -13.24
C ASN A 313 -10.81 -16.57 -12.40
N LYS A 314 -11.42 -15.48 -12.86
CA LYS A 314 -12.44 -14.74 -12.08
C LYS A 314 -13.71 -15.55 -11.80
N ASN A 315 -14.06 -16.47 -12.70
CA ASN A 315 -15.28 -17.28 -12.63
C ASN A 315 -15.15 -18.52 -11.74
N ASP A 316 -13.93 -18.89 -11.33
CA ASP A 316 -13.72 -20.04 -10.46
C ASP A 316 -14.31 -19.77 -9.07
N THR A 317 -15.00 -20.75 -8.49
CA THR A 317 -15.53 -20.67 -7.13
C THR A 317 -14.40 -20.49 -6.12
N PHE A 318 -13.36 -21.30 -6.24
CA PHE A 318 -12.17 -21.19 -5.41
C PHE A 318 -11.08 -20.42 -6.16
N LYS A 319 -10.53 -19.40 -5.49
CA LYS A 319 -9.47 -18.56 -6.02
C LYS A 319 -8.22 -18.78 -5.16
N PRO A 320 -7.19 -19.48 -5.66
CA PRO A 320 -6.01 -19.77 -4.85
C PRO A 320 -5.28 -18.49 -4.40
N GLU A 321 -5.41 -17.40 -5.15
CA GLU A 321 -4.91 -16.07 -4.80
C GLU A 321 -5.50 -15.51 -3.49
N TYR A 322 -6.59 -16.10 -2.99
CA TYR A 322 -7.21 -15.67 -1.75
C TYR A 322 -6.67 -16.39 -0.52
N ILE A 323 -5.87 -17.46 -0.66
CA ILE A 323 -5.40 -18.25 0.49
C ILE A 323 -4.74 -17.34 1.55
N ILE A 324 -3.66 -16.63 1.20
CA ILE A 324 -2.93 -15.80 2.16
C ILE A 324 -3.77 -14.60 2.67
N PRO A 325 -4.48 -13.83 1.83
CA PRO A 325 -5.42 -12.80 2.30
C PRO A 325 -6.46 -13.29 3.31
N GLN A 326 -7.01 -14.49 3.12
CA GLN A 326 -8.02 -15.05 4.02
C GLN A 326 -7.41 -15.55 5.33
N LEU A 327 -6.19 -16.12 5.30
CA LEU A 327 -5.43 -16.45 6.50
C LEU A 327 -5.07 -15.17 7.29
N LEU A 328 -4.72 -14.08 6.61
CA LEU A 328 -4.49 -12.78 7.23
C LEU A 328 -5.77 -12.23 7.88
N LEU A 329 -6.93 -12.36 7.23
CA LEU A 329 -8.19 -11.93 7.82
C LEU A 329 -8.53 -12.75 9.08
N GLN A 330 -8.23 -14.05 9.08
CA GLN A 330 -8.39 -14.89 10.26
C GLN A 330 -7.47 -14.44 11.40
N PHE A 331 -6.22 -14.09 11.08
CA PHE A 331 -5.26 -13.55 12.05
C PHE A 331 -5.78 -12.26 12.70
N ILE A 332 -6.34 -11.34 11.89
CA ILE A 332 -6.92 -10.09 12.37
C ILE A 332 -8.14 -10.35 13.26
N ARG A 333 -9.00 -11.30 12.88
CA ARG A 333 -10.16 -11.68 13.68
C ARG A 333 -9.77 -12.24 15.06
N ASP A 334 -8.63 -12.91 15.16
CA ASP A 334 -8.12 -13.45 16.42
C ASP A 334 -7.35 -12.39 17.24
N SER A 335 -7.18 -11.17 16.73
CA SER A 335 -6.55 -10.04 17.42
C SER A 335 -7.56 -9.20 18.21
N ASN A 336 -7.12 -8.70 19.37
CA ASN A 336 -7.88 -7.72 20.15
C ASN A 336 -7.52 -6.26 19.78
N ASP A 337 -6.41 -6.06 19.06
CA ASP A 337 -5.84 -4.73 18.82
C ASP A 337 -6.05 -4.24 17.38
N ILE A 338 -6.46 -5.13 16.47
CA ILE A 338 -6.57 -4.86 15.03
C ILE A 338 -8.01 -5.18 14.59
N ASP A 339 -8.72 -4.17 14.09
CA ASP A 339 -10.11 -4.28 13.61
C ASP A 339 -10.20 -4.66 12.12
N GLY A 340 -9.13 -4.43 11.34
CA GLY A 340 -9.14 -4.69 9.90
C GLY A 340 -7.78 -4.62 9.23
N VAL A 341 -7.79 -4.62 7.90
CA VAL A 341 -6.62 -4.46 7.04
C VAL A 341 -6.89 -3.40 5.98
N SER A 342 -5.89 -2.56 5.69
CA SER A 342 -5.89 -1.72 4.50
C SER A 342 -4.93 -2.24 3.44
N TYR A 343 -5.33 -2.17 2.18
CA TYR A 343 -4.58 -2.69 1.04
C TYR A 343 -4.83 -1.81 -0.20
N PHE A 344 -3.86 -1.74 -1.11
CA PHE A 344 -4.05 -1.04 -2.38
C PHE A 344 -4.84 -1.89 -3.37
N SER A 345 -5.54 -1.24 -4.30
CA SER A 345 -6.27 -1.91 -5.36
C SER A 345 -5.37 -2.69 -6.31
N THR A 346 -5.64 -3.97 -6.49
CA THR A 346 -4.95 -4.74 -7.54
C THR A 346 -5.45 -4.37 -8.95
N LYS A 347 -6.44 -3.50 -9.13
CA LYS A 347 -7.01 -3.18 -10.44
C LYS A 347 -6.30 -2.03 -11.16
N ILE A 348 -5.43 -1.33 -10.46
CA ILE A 348 -4.65 -0.20 -10.99
C ILE A 348 -3.24 -0.70 -11.35
N ASP A 349 -2.76 -0.31 -12.53
CA ASP A 349 -1.42 -0.68 -13.03
C ASP A 349 -0.38 0.43 -12.84
N LYS A 350 -0.80 1.68 -12.91
CA LYS A 350 0.06 2.86 -12.80
C LYS A 350 -0.23 3.56 -11.48
N TYR A 351 0.61 3.29 -10.48
CA TYR A 351 0.61 3.97 -9.19
C TYR A 351 1.61 5.13 -9.18
N THR A 352 1.28 6.15 -8.40
CA THR A 352 2.10 7.27 -7.96
C THR A 352 1.78 7.53 -6.48
N SER A 353 2.64 8.24 -5.74
CA SER A 353 2.35 8.60 -4.33
C SER A 353 0.94 9.19 -4.17
N GLU A 354 0.55 10.10 -5.08
CA GLU A 354 -0.75 10.77 -5.06
C GLU A 354 -1.92 9.83 -5.33
N THR A 355 -1.79 8.93 -6.30
CA THR A 355 -2.90 8.04 -6.70
C THR A 355 -3.09 6.89 -5.73
N SER A 356 -2.06 6.50 -4.99
CA SER A 356 -2.13 5.44 -4.00
C SER A 356 -3.06 5.78 -2.82
N GLU A 357 -3.12 7.05 -2.41
CA GLU A 357 -4.09 7.52 -1.42
C GLU A 357 -5.54 7.32 -1.91
N LEU A 358 -5.79 7.52 -3.21
CA LEU A 358 -7.11 7.42 -3.82
C LEU A 358 -7.62 5.98 -3.98
N TYR A 359 -6.69 5.04 -4.23
CA TYR A 359 -6.98 3.63 -4.53
C TYR A 359 -6.66 2.68 -3.37
N ARG A 360 -6.84 3.18 -2.14
CA ARG A 360 -6.74 2.40 -0.91
C ARG A 360 -8.10 1.80 -0.56
N ASN A 361 -8.07 0.54 -0.16
CA ASN A 361 -9.25 -0.22 0.26
C ASN A 361 -9.04 -0.78 1.67
N PHE A 362 -10.14 -1.13 2.31
CA PHE A 362 -10.18 -1.63 3.68
C PHE A 362 -11.10 -2.84 3.77
N ALA A 363 -10.75 -3.79 4.63
CA ALA A 363 -11.59 -4.93 4.98
C ALA A 363 -11.65 -5.09 6.50
N PHE A 364 -12.86 -5.04 7.05
CA PHE A 364 -13.14 -5.18 8.48
C PHE A 364 -14.03 -6.41 8.70
N PRO A 365 -13.49 -7.55 9.15
CA PRO A 365 -14.28 -8.74 9.44
C PRO A 365 -15.15 -8.51 10.69
N VAL A 366 -16.28 -9.20 10.78
CA VAL A 366 -17.05 -9.21 12.04
C VAL A 366 -16.24 -9.88 13.15
N GLN A 367 -16.10 -9.20 14.28
CA GLN A 367 -15.39 -9.71 15.47
C GLN A 367 -16.33 -10.32 16.53
N ALA A 368 -17.62 -9.99 16.46
CA ALA A 368 -18.66 -10.61 17.29
C ALA A 368 -19.76 -11.21 16.41
N VAL A 369 -20.15 -12.46 16.69
CA VAL A 369 -21.20 -13.18 15.95
C VAL A 369 -22.46 -13.29 16.81
N LYS A 370 -23.63 -13.06 16.20
CA LYS A 370 -24.95 -13.29 16.79
C LYS A 370 -25.76 -14.27 15.94
N ASP A 371 -26.88 -14.74 16.47
CA ASP A 371 -27.83 -15.60 15.74
C ASP A 371 -28.52 -14.85 14.58
N LYS A 372 -28.83 -13.57 14.78
CA LYS A 372 -29.50 -12.69 13.82
C LYS A 372 -28.96 -11.27 13.87
N GLY A 373 -29.19 -10.51 12.80
CA GLY A 373 -28.87 -9.09 12.70
C GLY A 373 -27.39 -8.83 12.39
N LEU A 374 -26.90 -7.70 12.89
CA LEU A 374 -25.59 -7.15 12.57
C LEU A 374 -24.58 -7.30 13.71
N CYS A 375 -23.30 -7.17 13.39
CA CYS A 375 -22.20 -7.25 14.33
C CYS A 375 -22.21 -6.02 15.26
N PRO A 376 -22.38 -6.18 16.59
CA PRO A 376 -22.46 -5.04 17.51
C PRO A 376 -21.16 -4.23 17.54
N ILE A 377 -20.00 -4.88 17.43
CA ILE A 377 -18.70 -4.20 17.44
C ILE A 377 -18.59 -3.27 16.23
N LEU A 378 -18.90 -3.76 15.03
CA LEU A 378 -18.84 -2.90 13.83
C LEU A 378 -19.90 -1.79 13.83
N GLN A 379 -21.06 -2.02 14.45
CA GLN A 379 -22.07 -0.98 14.65
C GLN A 379 -21.59 0.14 15.58
N GLU A 380 -20.79 -0.19 16.59
CA GLU A 380 -20.17 0.80 17.49
C GLU A 380 -19.00 1.53 16.82
N LYS A 381 -18.24 0.83 15.97
CA LYS A 381 -17.06 1.36 15.30
C LYS A 381 -17.37 2.35 14.18
N PHE A 382 -18.55 2.28 13.56
CA PHE A 382 -18.90 3.10 12.39
C PHE A 382 -20.21 3.87 12.53
N THR A 383 -20.15 5.18 12.28
CA THR A 383 -21.34 5.98 11.92
C THR A 383 -21.52 5.94 10.40
N ILE A 384 -22.70 5.58 9.93
CA ILE A 384 -22.97 5.31 8.51
C ILE A 384 -24.16 6.14 8.04
N THR A 385 -24.00 6.85 6.92
CA THR A 385 -25.10 7.58 6.28
C THR A 385 -26.04 6.61 5.54
N THR A 386 -27.32 6.95 5.44
CA THR A 386 -28.20 6.34 4.43
C THR A 386 -27.59 6.51 3.04
N ALA A 387 -27.72 5.49 2.19
CA ALA A 387 -27.10 5.49 0.87
C ALA A 387 -27.69 6.57 -0.03
N VAL A 388 -26.87 7.06 -0.95
CA VAL A 388 -27.26 8.00 -2.00
C VAL A 388 -27.20 7.25 -3.32
N PRO A 389 -28.35 6.98 -3.97
CA PRO A 389 -28.37 6.48 -5.34
C PRO A 389 -27.73 7.50 -6.29
N TRP A 390 -26.95 7.04 -7.26
CA TRP A 390 -26.27 7.93 -8.21
C TRP A 390 -27.23 8.90 -8.91
N LYS A 391 -28.40 8.40 -9.35
CA LYS A 391 -29.44 9.23 -9.98
C LYS A 391 -29.93 10.37 -9.10
N VAL A 392 -29.96 10.17 -7.78
CA VAL A 392 -30.32 11.23 -6.84
C VAL A 392 -29.18 12.24 -6.77
N PHE A 393 -27.94 11.78 -6.62
CA PHE A 393 -26.76 12.65 -6.65
C PHE A 393 -26.67 13.50 -7.93
N GLU A 394 -27.01 12.95 -9.10
CA GLU A 394 -27.01 13.70 -10.37
C GLU A 394 -27.88 14.95 -10.35
N LEU A 395 -28.96 14.98 -9.56
CA LEU A 395 -29.82 16.16 -9.39
C LEU A 395 -29.12 17.28 -8.60
N TYR A 396 -28.12 16.94 -7.79
CA TYR A 396 -27.41 17.86 -6.90
C TYR A 396 -25.96 18.13 -7.34
N LYS A 397 -25.45 17.44 -8.37
CA LYS A 397 -24.01 17.42 -8.69
C LYS A 397 -23.40 18.80 -8.97
N ASP A 398 -24.20 19.75 -9.45
CA ASP A 398 -23.78 21.12 -9.74
C ASP A 398 -24.30 22.14 -8.70
N SER A 399 -24.78 21.66 -7.55
CA SER A 399 -25.24 22.48 -6.43
C SER A 399 -24.12 22.75 -5.42
N HIS A 400 -24.37 23.71 -4.52
CA HIS A 400 -23.46 24.05 -3.42
C HIS A 400 -23.18 22.89 -2.45
N PHE A 401 -24.02 21.85 -2.43
CA PHE A 401 -23.79 20.66 -1.60
C PHE A 401 -22.59 19.82 -2.05
N CYS A 402 -22.08 20.02 -3.27
CA CYS A 402 -20.93 19.30 -3.82
C CYS A 402 -19.61 20.07 -3.66
N LEU A 403 -19.63 21.25 -3.07
CA LEU A 403 -18.43 22.02 -2.75
C LEU A 403 -17.69 21.38 -1.57
N SER A 404 -16.36 21.46 -1.59
CA SER A 404 -15.53 20.95 -0.48
C SER A 404 -15.99 21.57 0.85
N PRO A 405 -16.31 20.77 1.88
CA PRO A 405 -16.61 21.29 3.21
C PRO A 405 -15.37 21.84 3.92
N PHE A 406 -14.17 21.49 3.44
CA PHE A 406 -12.91 21.89 4.04
C PHE A 406 -12.29 23.08 3.30
N ILE A 407 -11.83 24.06 4.07
CA ILE A 407 -11.10 25.24 3.59
C ILE A 407 -9.61 24.85 3.52
N GLY A 408 -9.10 24.62 2.30
CA GLY A 408 -7.70 24.28 2.07
C GLY A 408 -7.39 24.07 0.60
N GLU A 409 -6.11 24.13 0.23
CA GLU A 409 -5.68 23.73 -1.10
C GLU A 409 -5.87 22.22 -1.27
N VAL A 410 -6.65 21.84 -2.28
CA VAL A 410 -6.79 20.43 -2.67
C VAL A 410 -5.52 20.06 -3.43
N LYS A 411 -4.73 19.14 -2.88
CA LYS A 411 -3.57 18.60 -3.58
C LYS A 411 -4.05 18.01 -4.92
N PRO A 412 -3.50 18.46 -6.07
CA PRO A 412 -3.94 17.93 -7.36
C PRO A 412 -3.52 16.46 -7.45
N ILE A 413 -4.50 15.57 -7.60
CA ILE A 413 -4.28 14.14 -7.87
C ILE A 413 -4.63 13.92 -9.33
N GLU A 414 -3.63 13.63 -10.16
CA GLU A 414 -3.83 13.30 -11.57
C GLU A 414 -4.16 11.82 -11.72
N ILE A 415 -5.26 11.53 -12.41
CA ILE A 415 -5.69 10.18 -12.75
C ILE A 415 -5.80 10.03 -14.26
N GLU A 416 -5.64 8.81 -14.75
CA GLU A 416 -5.60 8.50 -16.17
C GLU A 416 -6.50 7.28 -16.45
N PHE A 417 -7.67 7.53 -17.06
CA PHE A 417 -8.56 6.44 -17.51
C PHE A 417 -8.33 6.05 -18.97
N ILE A 418 -7.77 6.96 -19.76
CA ILE A 418 -7.45 6.79 -21.17
C ILE A 418 -5.98 7.16 -21.33
N ASP A 419 -5.20 6.29 -21.97
CA ASP A 419 -3.75 6.47 -22.13
C ASP A 419 -3.42 7.79 -22.84
N GLY A 420 -2.55 8.59 -22.21
CA GLY A 420 -2.18 9.95 -22.62
C GLY A 420 -3.17 11.04 -22.20
N MET A 421 -4.29 10.71 -21.54
CA MET A 421 -5.34 11.68 -21.17
C MET A 421 -5.51 11.74 -19.65
N GLN A 422 -4.60 12.50 -19.03
CA GLN A 422 -4.65 12.80 -17.59
C GLN A 422 -5.79 13.79 -17.29
N LEU A 423 -6.44 13.59 -16.15
CA LEU A 423 -7.41 14.52 -15.59
C LEU A 423 -7.25 14.61 -14.08
N ASN A 424 -7.57 15.77 -13.50
CA ASN A 424 -7.51 15.93 -12.06
C ASN A 424 -8.72 15.25 -11.40
N TYR A 425 -8.51 14.46 -10.35
CA TYR A 425 -9.60 13.81 -9.61
C TYR A 425 -10.67 14.80 -9.16
N SER A 426 -10.27 16.02 -8.76
CA SER A 426 -11.20 17.08 -8.34
C SER A 426 -12.18 17.54 -9.43
N SER A 427 -11.88 17.22 -10.70
CA SER A 427 -12.76 17.50 -11.84
C SER A 427 -13.79 16.39 -12.12
N THR A 428 -13.78 15.29 -11.35
CA THR A 428 -14.67 14.15 -11.56
C THR A 428 -15.99 14.26 -10.79
N ASP A 429 -17.03 13.61 -11.30
CA ASP A 429 -18.28 13.42 -10.56
C ASP A 429 -18.10 12.55 -9.31
N PHE A 430 -17.05 11.72 -9.23
CA PHE A 430 -16.72 10.97 -8.00
C PHE A 430 -16.25 11.89 -6.88
N TYR A 431 -15.43 12.89 -7.18
CA TYR A 431 -15.02 13.90 -6.19
C TYR A 431 -16.20 14.77 -5.74
N LYS A 432 -17.09 15.14 -6.67
CA LYS A 432 -18.35 15.83 -6.31
C LYS A 432 -19.23 14.97 -5.40
N LEU A 433 -19.38 13.68 -5.68
CA LEU A 433 -20.12 12.73 -4.84
C LEU A 433 -19.48 12.61 -3.45
N GLU A 434 -18.16 12.58 -3.38
CA GLU A 434 -17.40 12.56 -2.14
C GLU A 434 -17.79 13.73 -1.23
N ASN A 435 -17.68 14.96 -1.75
CA ASN A 435 -18.06 16.18 -1.02
C ASN A 435 -19.54 16.20 -0.67
N PHE A 436 -20.41 15.75 -1.59
CA PHE A 436 -21.84 15.64 -1.34
C PHE A 436 -22.16 14.75 -0.13
N LEU A 437 -21.53 13.57 -0.05
CA LEU A 437 -21.71 12.64 1.07
C LEU A 437 -21.20 13.20 2.39
N GLN A 438 -20.07 13.90 2.38
CA GLN A 438 -19.52 14.57 3.56
C GLN A 438 -20.45 15.68 4.06
N ASN A 439 -20.89 16.58 3.17
CA ASN A 439 -21.83 17.65 3.49
C ASN A 439 -23.17 17.10 4.00
N LYS A 440 -23.71 16.06 3.34
CA LYS A 440 -24.91 15.35 3.79
C LYS A 440 -24.77 14.86 5.23
N SER A 441 -23.64 14.22 5.55
CA SER A 441 -23.40 13.73 6.92
C SER A 441 -23.35 14.86 7.96
N ILE A 442 -22.76 16.01 7.61
CA ILE A 442 -22.73 17.19 8.50
C ILE A 442 -24.16 17.69 8.76
N LEU A 443 -25.02 17.72 7.75
CA LEU A 443 -26.41 18.14 7.87
C LEU A 443 -27.24 17.17 8.71
N GLU A 444 -27.07 15.86 8.50
CA GLU A 444 -27.73 14.81 9.31
C GLU A 444 -27.36 14.92 10.80
N ASN A 445 -26.09 15.24 11.10
CA ASN A 445 -25.65 15.44 12.48
C ASN A 445 -26.22 16.71 13.13
N LYS A 446 -26.36 17.82 12.38
CA LYS A 446 -26.94 19.08 12.90
C LYS A 446 -28.42 18.92 13.28
N ASN A 447 -29.18 18.19 12.47
CA ASN A 447 -30.61 17.94 12.74
C ASN A 447 -30.86 16.94 13.87
N SER A 448 -29.81 16.29 14.38
CA SER A 448 -29.87 15.33 15.49
C SER A 448 -29.63 15.98 16.87
N ILE A 449 -29.27 17.27 16.91
CA ILE A 449 -29.12 18.03 18.16
C ILE A 449 -30.51 18.61 18.51
N PRO A 450 -31.09 18.30 19.68
CA PRO A 450 -32.33 18.92 20.10
C PRO A 450 -32.14 20.43 20.17
N THR A 451 -32.91 21.19 19.39
CA THR A 451 -33.11 22.62 19.65
C THR A 451 -33.81 22.72 21.00
N PHE A 452 -33.06 23.14 22.03
CA PHE A 452 -33.58 23.44 23.36
C PHE A 452 -34.56 24.62 23.33
#